data_AF-A0A371ATJ4-F1
#
_entry.id   AF-A0A371ATJ4-F1
#
_cell.length_a   1.000
_cell.length_b   1.000
_cell.length_c   1.000
_cell.angle_alpha   90.00
_cell.angle_beta   90.00
_cell.angle_gamma   90.00
#
_symmetry.space_group_name_H-M   'P 1'
#
loop_
_entity.id
_entity.type
_entity.pdbx_description
1 polymer ?
#
loop_
_entity_poly.entity_id
_entity_poly.type
_entity_poly.pdbx_seq_one_letter_code
_entity_poly.pdbx_strand_id
1 'polypeptide(L)'
;EIKFRAFDKASGLMFGIDGFDKKYVWGYKAGVQIKVEISEVILMQYTGLSDKNGKEICEGDICIGKRGGSSYAFEVKWDEIDTRFLGYTSSGYICYVGQEPSVEVIGNIYENQELIKE
;
A
#
# COMPACT_ATOMS: atom_id res chain seq x y z
N GLU A 1 4.67 -7.58 12.80
CA GLU A 1 3.53 -8.46 12.44
C GLU A 1 3.54 -8.63 10.92
N ILE A 2 3.19 -9.80 10.40
CA ILE A 2 3.12 -10.03 8.94
C ILE A 2 1.65 -9.99 8.53
N LYS A 3 1.27 -9.00 7.73
CA LYS A 3 -0.09 -8.82 7.19
C LYS A 3 -0.04 -8.50 5.71
N PHE A 4 -1.12 -8.84 5.02
CA PHE A 4 -1.28 -8.54 3.62
C PHE A 4 -2.71 -8.05 3.34
N ARG A 5 -2.85 -7.26 2.27
CA ARG A 5 -4.11 -6.99 1.59
C ARG A 5 -4.00 -7.41 0.14
N ALA A 6 -5.13 -7.65 -0.50
CA ALA A 6 -5.21 -8.01 -1.91
C ALA A 6 -6.09 -7.03 -2.68
N PHE A 7 -5.67 -6.69 -3.89
CA PHE A 7 -6.53 -6.08 -4.90
C PHE A 7 -6.97 -7.16 -5.90
N ASP A 8 -8.26 -7.44 -5.98
CA ASP A 8 -8.83 -8.33 -6.99
C ASP A 8 -8.96 -7.61 -8.33
N LYS A 9 -8.23 -8.09 -9.35
CA LYS A 9 -8.17 -7.48 -10.68
C LYS A 9 -9.51 -7.52 -11.40
N ALA A 10 -10.33 -8.55 -11.15
CA ALA A 10 -11.59 -8.75 -11.87
C ALA A 10 -12.70 -7.82 -11.36
N SER A 11 -12.80 -7.67 -10.03
CA SER A 11 -13.83 -6.84 -9.40
C SER A 11 -13.38 -5.41 -9.10
N GLY A 12 -12.06 -5.15 -9.08
CA GLY A 12 -11.50 -3.89 -8.62
C GLY A 12 -11.60 -3.67 -7.11
N LEU A 13 -11.78 -4.74 -6.32
CA LEU A 13 -11.98 -4.64 -4.88
C LEU A 13 -10.67 -4.88 -4.09
N MET A 14 -10.34 -3.93 -3.20
CA MET A 14 -9.32 -4.12 -2.16
C MET A 14 -9.90 -4.85 -0.94
N PHE A 15 -9.25 -5.90 -0.43
CA PHE A 15 -9.70 -6.61 0.79
C PHE A 15 -8.52 -7.08 1.65
N GLY A 16 -8.77 -7.20 2.96
CA GLY A 16 -7.79 -7.76 3.90
C GLY A 16 -7.70 -9.28 3.77
N ILE A 17 -6.50 -9.83 3.95
CA ILE A 17 -6.25 -11.26 3.81
C ILE A 17 -6.22 -11.94 5.18
N ASP A 18 -7.01 -13.00 5.33
CA ASP A 18 -6.96 -13.87 6.50
C ASP A 18 -6.06 -15.09 6.27
N GLY A 19 -5.89 -15.49 5.01
CA GLY A 19 -5.01 -16.60 4.65
C GLY A 19 -4.94 -16.82 3.13
N PHE A 20 -3.97 -17.65 2.74
CA PHE A 20 -3.78 -18.07 1.36
C PHE A 20 -3.10 -19.44 1.28
N ASP A 21 -3.23 -20.09 0.13
CA ASP A 21 -2.49 -21.28 -0.25
C ASP A 21 -1.86 -21.08 -1.65
N LYS A 22 -1.37 -22.15 -2.27
CA LYS A 22 -0.73 -22.08 -3.59
C LYS A 22 -1.67 -21.65 -4.73
N LYS A 23 -2.99 -21.74 -4.52
CA LYS A 23 -4.01 -21.49 -5.54
C LYS A 23 -4.94 -20.34 -5.19
N TYR A 24 -5.28 -20.15 -3.91
CA TYR A 24 -6.30 -19.19 -3.49
C TYR A 24 -5.80 -18.27 -2.40
N VAL A 25 -6.34 -17.06 -2.41
CA VAL A 25 -6.34 -16.12 -1.28
C VAL A 25 -7.77 -15.98 -0.76
N TRP A 26 -7.94 -15.81 0.55
CA TRP A 26 -9.24 -15.53 1.15
C TRP A 26 -9.15 -14.49 2.26
N GLY A 27 -10.27 -13.83 2.49
CA GLY A 27 -10.42 -12.83 3.54
C GLY A 27 -11.83 -12.28 3.57
N TYR A 28 -12.00 -11.07 4.09
CA TYR A 28 -13.31 -10.45 4.23
C TYR A 28 -13.29 -8.98 3.80
N LYS A 29 -14.41 -8.54 3.23
CA LYS A 29 -14.73 -7.13 3.06
C LYS A 29 -16.20 -6.91 3.38
N ALA A 30 -16.48 -5.93 4.26
CA ALA A 30 -17.85 -5.52 4.62
C ALA A 30 -18.79 -6.70 4.99
N GLY A 31 -18.28 -7.68 5.74
CA GLY A 31 -19.05 -8.86 6.19
C GLY A 31 -19.22 -9.97 5.13
N VAL A 32 -18.65 -9.80 3.94
CA VAL A 32 -18.67 -10.81 2.87
C VAL A 32 -17.33 -11.51 2.81
N GLN A 33 -17.37 -12.85 2.80
CA GLN A 33 -16.19 -13.68 2.60
C GLN A 33 -15.79 -13.66 1.12
N ILE A 34 -14.50 -13.43 0.88
CA ILE A 34 -13.91 -13.37 -0.45
C ILE A 34 -12.94 -14.54 -0.58
N LYS A 35 -12.99 -15.24 -1.71
CA LYS A 35 -12.00 -16.26 -2.10
C LYS A 35 -11.72 -16.14 -3.60
N VAL A 36 -10.48 -15.84 -3.96
CA VAL A 36 -10.07 -15.54 -5.34
C VAL A 36 -8.80 -16.34 -5.65
N GLU A 37 -8.60 -16.70 -6.92
CA GLU A 37 -7.34 -17.33 -7.34
C GLU A 37 -6.18 -16.37 -7.13
N ILE A 38 -5.06 -16.88 -6.61
CA ILE A 38 -3.90 -16.06 -6.23
C ILE A 38 -3.29 -15.34 -7.44
N SER A 39 -3.44 -15.89 -8.66
CA SER A 39 -3.01 -15.25 -9.91
C SER A 39 -3.85 -14.03 -10.28
N GLU A 40 -5.09 -13.97 -9.81
CA GLU A 40 -6.06 -12.92 -10.14
C GLU A 40 -6.03 -11.74 -9.16
N VAL A 41 -5.19 -11.82 -8.12
CA VAL A 41 -4.99 -10.73 -7.17
C VAL A 41 -3.61 -10.11 -7.29
N ILE A 42 -3.47 -8.91 -6.73
CA ILE A 42 -2.18 -8.31 -6.43
C ILE A 42 -2.05 -8.23 -4.91
N LEU A 43 -1.03 -8.89 -4.37
CA LEU A 43 -0.73 -8.88 -2.94
C LEU A 43 0.10 -7.64 -2.59
N MET A 44 -0.25 -6.99 -1.50
CA MET A 44 0.52 -5.88 -0.93
C MET A 44 0.79 -6.16 0.53
N GLN A 45 2.05 -6.02 0.94
CA GLN A 45 2.47 -6.29 2.30
C GLN A 45 2.33 -5.05 3.19
N TYR A 46 1.94 -5.26 4.45
CA TYR A 46 2.04 -4.24 5.49
C TYR A 46 3.50 -3.95 5.83
N THR A 47 3.86 -2.67 5.88
CA THR A 47 5.25 -2.23 6.12
C THR A 47 5.72 -2.41 7.57
N GLY A 48 4.80 -2.63 8.51
CA GLY A 48 5.11 -2.57 9.95
C GLY A 48 4.99 -1.16 10.56
N LEU A 49 4.61 -0.16 9.76
CA LEU A 49 4.52 1.24 10.16
C LEU A 49 3.11 1.79 9.97
N SER A 50 2.73 2.75 10.80
CA SER A 50 1.45 3.47 10.66
C SER A 50 1.69 4.94 10.33
N ASP A 51 0.75 5.53 9.62
CA ASP A 51 0.72 6.95 9.30
C ASP A 51 0.35 7.81 10.53
N LYS A 52 0.34 9.13 10.38
CA LYS A 52 0.05 10.07 11.48
C LYS A 52 -1.35 9.88 12.10
N ASN A 53 -2.28 9.26 11.39
CA ASN A 53 -3.65 8.99 11.81
C ASN A 53 -3.80 7.56 12.38
N GLY A 54 -2.70 6.81 12.50
CA GLY A 54 -2.69 5.43 12.97
C GLY A 54 -3.09 4.40 11.91
N LYS A 55 -3.29 4.81 10.64
CA LYS A 55 -3.61 3.89 9.55
C LYS A 55 -2.34 3.12 9.15
N GLU A 56 -2.47 1.81 9.02
CA GLU A 56 -1.38 0.94 8.56
C GLU A 56 -0.94 1.32 7.13
N ILE A 57 0.38 1.49 6.94
CA ILE A 57 0.98 1.76 5.63
C ILE A 57 1.35 0.43 4.98
N CYS A 58 0.88 0.21 3.77
CA CYS A 58 1.14 -0.98 2.96
C CYS A 58 1.88 -0.62 1.67
N GLU A 59 2.47 -1.63 1.03
CA GLU A 59 2.96 -1.51 -0.35
C GLU A 59 1.84 -1.00 -1.29
N GLY A 60 2.23 -0.15 -2.24
CA GLY A 60 1.34 0.51 -3.19
C GLY A 60 0.51 1.66 -2.59
N ASP A 61 0.65 1.98 -1.29
CA ASP A 61 0.03 3.18 -0.74
C ASP A 61 0.70 4.45 -1.29
N ILE A 62 -0.14 5.47 -1.51
CA ILE A 62 0.26 6.81 -1.86
C ILE A 62 0.17 7.64 -0.59
N CYS A 63 1.32 8.15 -0.15
CA CYS A 63 1.44 8.94 1.05
C CYS A 63 1.75 10.39 0.71
N ILE A 64 1.27 11.31 1.54
CA ILE A 64 1.65 12.72 1.49
C ILE A 64 2.55 13.07 2.69
N GLY A 65 3.70 13.67 2.40
CA GLY A 65 4.63 14.22 3.40
C GLY A 65 4.73 15.74 3.29
N LYS A 66 5.30 16.39 4.31
CA LYS A 66 5.50 17.86 4.32
C LYS A 66 6.95 18.22 4.65
N ARG A 67 7.67 18.85 3.72
CA ARG A 67 9.05 19.29 3.94
C ARG A 67 9.21 20.77 3.58
N GLY A 68 9.74 21.56 4.51
CA GLY A 68 9.99 22.98 4.28
C GLY A 68 8.74 23.81 3.92
N GLY A 69 7.56 23.39 4.41
CA GLY A 69 6.28 24.04 4.10
C GLY A 69 5.58 23.55 2.83
N SER A 70 6.25 22.73 2.01
CA SER A 70 5.67 22.14 0.79
C SER A 70 5.23 20.70 1.02
N SER A 71 4.12 20.30 0.41
CA SER A 71 3.66 18.92 0.38
C SER A 71 4.25 18.17 -0.81
N TYR A 72 4.49 16.88 -0.67
CA TYR A 72 4.89 15.99 -1.74
C TYR A 72 4.23 14.62 -1.58
N ALA A 73 3.86 14.00 -2.70
CA ALA A 73 3.29 12.67 -2.74
C ALA A 73 4.36 11.64 -3.15
N PHE A 74 4.25 10.42 -2.62
CA PHE A 74 5.12 9.32 -3.00
C PHE A 74 4.40 7.98 -2.86
N GLU A 75 4.81 7.01 -3.68
CA GLU A 75 4.32 5.63 -3.66
C GLU A 75 5.25 4.76 -2.80
N VAL A 76 4.68 3.95 -1.93
CA VAL A 76 5.42 3.00 -1.08
C VAL A 76 5.71 1.70 -1.84
N LYS A 77 6.98 1.30 -1.91
CA LYS A 77 7.46 0.10 -2.61
C LYS A 77 8.43 -0.70 -1.74
N TRP A 78 8.49 -2.01 -1.96
CA TRP A 78 9.63 -2.80 -1.53
C TRP A 78 10.84 -2.47 -2.40
N ASP A 79 11.91 -1.99 -1.79
CA ASP A 79 13.18 -1.76 -2.47
C ASP A 79 14.09 -2.99 -2.32
N GLU A 80 14.43 -3.63 -3.44
CA GLU A 80 15.24 -4.85 -3.46
C GLU A 80 16.72 -4.58 -3.15
N ILE A 81 17.21 -3.35 -3.38
CA ILE A 81 18.62 -3.00 -3.18
C ILE A 81 18.87 -2.72 -1.70
N ASP A 82 18.03 -1.88 -1.10
CA ASP A 82 18.08 -1.51 0.31
C ASP A 82 17.36 -2.52 1.22
N THR A 83 16.64 -3.49 0.65
CA THR A 83 15.90 -4.55 1.36
C THR A 83 14.91 -4.02 2.40
N ARG A 84 14.16 -2.97 2.04
CA ARG A 84 13.19 -2.32 2.93
C ARG A 84 12.09 -1.61 2.14
N PHE A 85 11.02 -1.21 2.83
CA PHE A 85 10.01 -0.34 2.24
C PHE A 85 10.50 1.11 2.13
N LEU A 86 10.40 1.68 0.94
CA LEU A 86 10.74 3.06 0.61
C LEU A 86 9.61 3.75 -0.14
N GLY A 87 9.54 5.07 0.00
CA GLY A 87 8.68 5.93 -0.78
C GLY A 87 9.39 6.48 -2.01
N TYR A 88 8.70 6.54 -3.14
CA TYR A 88 9.21 7.09 -4.39
C TYR A 88 8.29 8.18 -4.92
N THR A 89 8.82 9.40 -5.09
CA THR A 89 8.08 10.49 -5.77
C THR A 89 8.00 10.22 -7.29
N SER A 90 7.13 10.92 -8.00
CA SER A 90 7.06 10.85 -9.48
C SER A 90 8.37 11.25 -10.16
N SER A 91 9.15 12.13 -9.52
CA SER A 91 10.50 12.55 -9.94
C SER A 91 11.62 11.60 -9.53
N GLY A 92 11.31 10.47 -8.88
CA GLY A 92 12.28 9.44 -8.49
C GLY A 92 13.05 9.71 -7.20
N TYR A 93 12.64 10.70 -6.39
CA TYR A 93 13.26 10.92 -5.08
C TYR A 93 12.80 9.88 -4.07
N ILE A 94 13.78 9.40 -3.30
CA ILE A 94 13.55 8.43 -2.20
C ILE A 94 13.05 9.18 -0.97
N CYS A 95 12.00 8.62 -0.35
CA CYS A 95 11.40 9.05 0.90
C CYS A 95 11.42 7.91 1.91
N TYR A 96 11.78 8.19 3.16
CA TYR A 96 11.70 7.18 4.22
C TYR A 96 10.26 7.04 4.72
N VAL A 97 9.74 5.82 4.64
CA VAL A 97 8.40 5.49 5.14
C VAL A 97 8.42 5.56 6.67
N GLY A 98 7.47 6.29 7.25
CA GLY A 98 7.28 6.38 8.71
C GLY A 98 8.37 7.13 9.49
N GLN A 99 9.22 7.92 8.83
CA GLN A 99 10.07 8.91 9.52
C GLN A 99 9.43 10.29 9.50
N GLU A 100 9.79 11.13 10.48
CA GLU A 100 9.45 12.55 10.48
C GLU A 100 9.99 13.23 9.21
N PRO A 101 9.18 14.06 8.53
CA PRO A 101 7.84 14.52 8.92
C PRO A 101 6.76 13.46 8.74
N SER A 102 5.89 13.31 9.75
CA SER A 102 4.79 12.32 9.74
C SER A 102 3.98 12.36 8.43
N VAL A 103 3.76 11.17 7.87
CA VAL A 103 3.11 10.98 6.57
C VAL A 103 1.65 10.61 6.77
N GLU A 104 0.83 10.80 5.74
CA GLU A 104 -0.58 10.41 5.72
C GLU A 104 -0.87 9.62 4.46
N VAL A 105 -1.53 8.46 4.60
CA VAL A 105 -1.97 7.66 3.45
C VAL A 105 -3.21 8.32 2.83
N ILE A 106 -3.06 8.83 1.61
CA ILE A 106 -4.13 9.52 0.87
C ILE A 106 -4.83 8.63 -0.17
N GLY A 107 -4.27 7.46 -0.46
CA GLY A 107 -4.84 6.50 -1.40
C GLY A 107 -3.87 5.36 -1.67
N ASN A 108 -4.15 4.57 -2.71
CA ASN A 108 -3.23 3.56 -3.23
C ASN A 108 -3.26 3.52 -4.76
N ILE A 109 -2.25 2.91 -5.37
CA ILE A 109 -2.07 2.91 -6.83
C ILE A 109 -3.17 2.16 -7.59
N TYR A 110 -4.00 1.36 -6.92
CA TYR A 110 -5.06 0.58 -7.55
C TYR A 110 -6.40 1.29 -7.51
N GLU A 111 -6.78 1.84 -6.35
CA GLU A 111 -8.06 2.52 -6.13
C GLU A 111 -8.01 4.04 -6.43
N ASN A 112 -6.81 4.65 -6.46
CA ASN A 112 -6.60 6.10 -6.61
C ASN A 112 -5.54 6.45 -7.66
N GLN A 113 -5.68 5.90 -8.87
CA GLN A 113 -4.72 6.08 -9.96
C GLN A 113 -4.52 7.56 -10.37
N GLU A 114 -5.49 8.42 -10.10
CA GLU A 114 -5.41 9.87 -10.33
C GLU A 114 -4.35 10.57 -9.46
N LEU A 115 -3.99 10.01 -8.30
CA LEU A 115 -3.07 10.64 -7.34
C LEU A 115 -1.58 10.54 -7.74
N ILE A 116 -1.24 9.75 -8.77
CA ILE A 116 0.13 9.59 -9.29
C ILE A 116 0.35 10.36 -10.60
N LYS A 117 -0.69 11.03 -11.11
CA LYS A 117 -0.61 11.78 -12.36
C LYS A 117 -0.14 13.22 -12.10
N GLU A 118 1.16 13.40 -11.88
CA GLU A 118 1.88 14.66 -12.14
C GLU A 118 3.42 14.45 -12.26
#